data_AF-A0A811RGR8-F1
#
_entry.id   AF-A0A811RGR8-F1
#
_cell.length_a   1.000
_cell.length_b   1.000
_cell.length_c   1.000
_cell.angle_alpha   90.00
_cell.angle_beta   90.00
_cell.angle_gamma   90.00
#
_symmetry.space_group_name_H-M   'P 1'
#
loop_
_entity.id
_entity.type
_entity.pdbx_description
1 polymer ?
#
loop_
_entity_poly.entity_id
_entity_poly.type
_entity_poly.pdbx_seq_one_letter_code
_entity_poly.pdbx_strand_id
1 'polypeptide(L)'
;MGASYVTPELCYDPASPCRYARDYAAVASLAARLLARNATATRDSVAVAARAANATEGLKSCLQLYDGIVPALEWAAGSVAAGRAYGAARELMQATQFTQRACAGMVGAEMPRENGGFVTMATVAHAVLSTSVPKTELLGFVYKG
;
A
#
# COMPACT_ATOMS: atom_id res chain seq x y z
N MET A 1 -0.08 16.27 -15.70
CA MET A 1 -0.95 15.09 -15.93
C MET A 1 -1.11 14.29 -14.63
N GLY A 2 -1.68 14.90 -13.57
CA GLY A 2 -1.75 14.29 -12.22
C GLY A 2 -3.17 14.00 -11.72
N ALA A 3 -4.20 14.40 -12.45
CA ALA A 3 -5.60 14.29 -12.02
C ALA A 3 -6.24 12.92 -12.35
N SER A 4 -5.54 12.04 -13.08
CA SER A 4 -6.10 10.78 -13.57
C SER A 4 -5.79 9.55 -12.70
N TYR A 5 -4.97 9.72 -11.65
CA TYR A 5 -4.56 8.61 -10.76
C TYR A 5 -5.30 8.56 -9.42
N VAL A 6 -6.15 9.55 -9.15
CA VAL A 6 -7.11 9.49 -8.05
C VAL A 6 -8.39 8.93 -8.64
N THR A 7 -8.61 7.63 -8.50
CA THR A 7 -9.90 7.03 -8.82
C THR A 7 -10.97 7.72 -7.95
N PRO A 8 -11.99 8.36 -8.55
CA PRO A 8 -13.04 9.08 -7.82
C PRO A 8 -13.83 8.20 -6.84
N GLU A 9 -13.84 6.87 -7.05
CA GLU A 9 -14.62 5.93 -6.24
C GLU A 9 -14.12 5.80 -4.79
N LEU A 10 -12.86 6.16 -4.50
CA LEU A 10 -12.30 6.10 -3.14
C LEU A 10 -12.58 7.35 -2.29
N CYS A 11 -13.05 8.44 -2.92
CA CYS A 11 -13.29 9.73 -2.28
C CYS A 11 -14.70 10.28 -2.54
N TYR A 12 -15.72 9.40 -2.65
CA TYR A 12 -17.11 9.83 -2.85
C TYR A 12 -17.77 10.37 -1.57
N ASP A 13 -17.26 10.01 -0.39
CA ASP A 13 -17.83 10.43 0.89
C ASP A 13 -17.43 11.88 1.24
N PRO A 14 -18.39 12.82 1.43
CA PRO A 14 -18.11 14.18 1.89
C PRO A 14 -17.50 14.27 3.31
N ALA A 15 -17.57 13.20 4.12
CA ALA A 15 -16.87 13.08 5.39
C ALA A 15 -15.43 12.53 5.23
N SER A 16 -15.00 12.18 4.01
CA SER A 16 -13.72 11.56 3.76
C SER A 16 -12.53 12.47 4.06
N PRO A 17 -11.44 11.95 4.67
CA PRO A 17 -10.19 12.67 4.84
C PRO A 17 -9.55 13.16 3.52
N CYS A 18 -10.04 12.72 2.36
CA CYS A 18 -9.65 13.25 1.05
C CYS A 18 -9.81 14.78 0.93
N ARG A 19 -10.75 15.41 1.67
CA ARG A 19 -10.96 16.88 1.60
C ARG A 19 -9.76 17.69 2.12
N TYR A 20 -8.93 17.09 2.98
CA TYR A 20 -7.79 17.74 3.63
C TYR A 20 -6.47 17.55 2.88
N ALA A 21 -6.44 16.67 1.87
CA ALA A 21 -5.25 16.44 1.06
C ALA A 21 -5.09 17.53 0.00
N ARG A 22 -4.80 18.76 0.45
CA ARG A 22 -4.64 19.93 -0.43
C ARG A 22 -3.24 20.05 -1.03
N ASP A 23 -2.26 19.41 -0.40
CA ASP A 23 -0.90 19.33 -0.89
C ASP A 23 -0.49 17.88 -1.14
N TYR A 24 0.60 17.75 -1.86
CA TYR A 24 1.15 16.47 -2.26
C TYR A 24 1.48 15.55 -1.06
N ALA A 25 2.04 16.11 0.02
CA ALA A 25 2.44 15.31 1.19
C ALA A 25 1.24 14.68 1.87
N ALA A 26 0.12 15.41 1.93
CA ALA A 26 -1.13 14.90 2.43
C ALA A 26 -1.72 13.81 1.51
N VAL A 27 -1.61 13.93 0.19
CA VAL A 27 -2.02 12.88 -0.77
C VAL A 27 -1.17 11.62 -0.61
N ALA A 28 0.17 11.76 -0.49
CA ALA A 28 1.07 10.64 -0.28
C ALA A 28 0.79 9.92 1.05
N SER A 29 0.56 10.67 2.13
CA SER A 29 0.21 10.10 3.43
C SER A 29 -1.13 9.36 3.37
N LEU A 30 -2.13 9.93 2.71
CA LEU A 30 -3.43 9.30 2.53
C LEU A 30 -3.31 8.00 1.74
N ALA A 31 -2.61 8.01 0.60
CA ALA A 31 -2.41 6.83 -0.24
C ALA A 31 -1.69 5.70 0.53
N ALA A 32 -0.64 6.03 1.28
CA ALA A 32 0.09 5.06 2.10
C ALA A 32 -0.79 4.45 3.21
N ARG A 33 -1.61 5.27 3.89
CA ARG A 33 -2.53 4.80 4.94
C ARG A 33 -3.64 3.93 4.37
N LEU A 34 -4.21 4.28 3.22
CA LEU A 34 -5.23 3.48 2.56
C LEU A 34 -4.67 2.12 2.13
N LEU A 35 -3.44 2.09 1.60
CA LEU A 35 -2.78 0.84 1.27
C LEU A 35 -2.58 -0.05 2.51
N ALA A 36 -2.09 0.49 3.63
CA ALA A 36 -1.91 -0.27 4.87
C ALA A 36 -3.24 -0.84 5.42
N ARG A 37 -4.31 -0.03 5.38
CA ARG A 37 -5.67 -0.48 5.77
C ARG A 37 -6.18 -1.60 4.87
N ASN A 38 -5.98 -1.47 3.56
CA ASN A 38 -6.40 -2.49 2.61
C ASN A 38 -5.58 -3.78 2.76
N ALA A 39 -4.28 -3.67 3.05
CA ALA A 39 -3.42 -4.81 3.38
C ALA A 39 -3.94 -5.57 4.61
N THR A 40 -4.35 -4.84 5.64
CA THR A 40 -4.89 -5.41 6.89
C THR A 40 -6.20 -6.13 6.64
N ALA A 41 -7.13 -5.51 5.89
CA ALA A 41 -8.39 -6.14 5.51
C ALA A 41 -8.17 -7.43 4.71
N THR A 42 -7.26 -7.41 3.73
CA THR A 42 -6.89 -8.61 2.96
C THR A 42 -6.29 -9.69 3.85
N ARG A 43 -5.37 -9.31 4.75
CA ARG A 43 -4.74 -10.22 5.71
C ARG A 43 -5.78 -10.89 6.59
N ASP A 44 -6.76 -10.14 7.09
CA ASP A 44 -7.82 -10.68 7.94
C ASP A 44 -8.75 -11.64 7.18
N SER A 45 -9.10 -11.32 5.93
CA SER A 45 -9.84 -12.23 5.04
C SER A 45 -9.06 -13.53 4.79
N VAL A 46 -7.75 -13.44 4.52
CA VAL A 46 -6.88 -14.62 4.36
C VAL A 46 -6.79 -15.39 5.68
N ALA A 47 -6.73 -14.72 6.83
CA ALA A 47 -6.66 -15.36 8.14
C ALA A 47 -7.94 -16.14 8.49
N VAL A 48 -9.11 -15.66 8.07
CA VAL A 48 -10.36 -16.42 8.19
C VAL A 48 -10.28 -17.70 7.36
N ALA A 49 -9.87 -17.58 6.09
CA ALA A 49 -9.76 -18.72 5.20
C ALA A 49 -8.68 -19.73 5.67
N ALA A 50 -7.54 -19.26 6.18
CA ALA A 50 -6.43 -20.08 6.68
C ALA A 50 -6.77 -20.85 7.97
N ARG A 51 -7.81 -20.43 8.71
CA ARG A 51 -8.31 -21.13 9.91
C ARG A 51 -9.39 -22.18 9.58
N ALA A 52 -9.85 -22.25 8.34
CA ALA A 52 -10.81 -23.27 7.94
C ALA A 52 -10.20 -24.68 8.09
N ALA A 53 -11.02 -25.67 8.44
CA ALA A 53 -10.56 -27.04 8.68
C ALA A 53 -9.88 -27.69 7.46
N ASN A 54 -10.15 -27.17 6.26
CA ASN A 54 -9.60 -27.61 4.98
C ASN A 54 -8.60 -26.60 4.37
N ALA A 55 -8.03 -25.70 5.17
CA ALA A 55 -7.07 -24.72 4.69
C ALA A 55 -5.81 -25.40 4.10
N THR A 56 -5.43 -24.99 2.89
CA THR A 56 -4.22 -25.48 2.24
C THR A 56 -2.97 -24.89 2.88
N GLU A 57 -1.83 -25.57 2.78
CA GLU A 57 -0.53 -25.02 3.19
C GLU A 57 -0.20 -23.72 2.43
N GLY A 58 -0.62 -23.62 1.16
CA GLY A 58 -0.51 -22.39 0.37
C GLY A 58 -1.21 -21.18 1.00
N LEU A 59 -2.37 -21.40 1.62
CA LEU A 59 -3.14 -20.36 2.29
C LEU A 59 -2.49 -19.93 3.62
N LYS A 60 -1.88 -20.86 4.34
CA LYS A 60 -1.09 -20.56 5.55
C LYS A 60 0.17 -19.77 5.22
N SER A 61 0.88 -20.16 4.15
CA SER A 61 2.05 -19.42 3.65
C SER A 61 1.66 -18.02 3.16
N CYS A 62 0.50 -17.89 2.52
CA CYS A 62 -0.04 -16.58 2.15
C CYS A 62 -0.33 -15.72 3.37
N LEU A 63 -0.91 -16.28 4.44
CA LEU A 63 -1.13 -15.54 5.69
C LEU A 63 0.20 -15.04 6.28
N GLN A 64 1.23 -15.87 6.32
CA GLN A 64 2.56 -15.47 6.81
C GLN A 64 3.16 -14.31 5.98
N LEU A 65 2.98 -14.33 4.67
CA LEU A 65 3.40 -13.23 3.80
C LEU A 65 2.68 -11.92 4.17
N TYR A 66 1.36 -11.98 4.41
CA TYR A 66 0.59 -10.81 4.83
C TYR A 66 0.94 -10.33 6.25
N ASP A 67 1.19 -11.25 7.19
CA ASP A 67 1.68 -10.92 8.54
C ASP A 67 3.01 -10.15 8.51
N GLY A 68 3.86 -10.43 7.51
CA GLY A 68 5.10 -9.67 7.27
C GLY A 68 4.88 -8.31 6.62
N ILE A 69 3.95 -8.19 5.66
CA ILE A 69 3.80 -6.98 4.86
C ILE A 69 3.01 -5.87 5.53
N VAL A 70 1.99 -6.22 6.33
CA VAL A 70 1.15 -5.26 7.05
C VAL A 70 1.98 -4.31 7.93
N PRO A 71 2.83 -4.80 8.86
CA PRO A 71 3.63 -3.92 9.71
C PRO A 71 4.63 -3.07 8.91
N ALA A 72 5.16 -3.59 7.79
CA ALA A 72 6.03 -2.81 6.90
C ALA A 72 5.27 -1.64 6.25
N LEU A 73 4.04 -1.88 5.79
CA LEU A 73 3.19 -0.85 5.19
C LEU A 73 2.72 0.20 6.21
N GLU A 74 2.44 -0.20 7.45
CA GLU A 74 2.16 0.72 8.55
C GLU A 74 3.36 1.62 8.86
N TRP A 75 4.57 1.03 8.92
CA TRP A 75 5.81 1.79 9.06
C TRP A 75 6.00 2.80 7.91
N ALA A 76 5.73 2.39 6.66
CA ALA A 76 5.85 3.27 5.50
C ALA A 76 4.83 4.42 5.57
N ALA A 77 3.58 4.13 5.94
CA ALA A 77 2.55 5.15 6.13
C ALA A 77 2.93 6.17 7.22
N GLY A 78 3.49 5.70 8.34
CA GLY A 78 4.01 6.56 9.40
C GLY A 78 5.21 7.41 8.96
N SER A 79 6.11 6.83 8.18
CA SER A 79 7.29 7.52 7.66
C SER A 79 6.93 8.63 6.67
N VAL A 80 6.04 8.34 5.72
CA VAL A 80 5.52 9.33 4.76
C VAL A 80 4.78 10.45 5.49
N ALA A 81 3.92 10.12 6.46
CA ALA A 81 3.22 11.11 7.28
C ALA A 81 4.16 12.03 8.06
N ALA A 82 5.32 11.50 8.48
CA ALA A 82 6.35 12.26 9.17
C ALA A 82 7.36 12.95 8.23
N GLY A 83 7.11 12.93 6.91
CA GLY A 83 7.96 13.62 5.95
C GLY A 83 9.32 12.95 5.69
N ARG A 84 9.49 11.66 6.00
CA ARG A 84 10.79 10.95 5.91
C ARG A 84 10.68 9.62 5.14
N ALA A 85 11.83 9.12 4.70
CA ALA A 85 11.99 7.81 4.08
C ALA A 85 11.06 7.56 2.87
N TYR A 86 10.77 8.59 2.07
CA TYR A 86 9.92 8.51 0.88
C TYR A 86 10.42 7.47 -0.13
N GLY A 87 11.74 7.40 -0.37
CA GLY A 87 12.34 6.40 -1.25
C GLY A 87 12.08 4.97 -0.77
N ALA A 88 12.34 4.67 0.52
CA ALA A 88 12.11 3.35 1.08
C ALA A 88 10.61 2.97 1.10
N ALA A 89 9.73 3.92 1.42
CA ALA A 89 8.29 3.71 1.34
C ALA A 89 7.83 3.43 -0.09
N ARG A 90 8.37 4.15 -1.10
CA ARG A 90 8.08 3.97 -2.52
C ARG A 90 8.48 2.58 -3.03
N GLU A 91 9.67 2.12 -2.66
CA GLU A 91 10.17 0.79 -3.02
C GLU A 91 9.33 -0.31 -2.37
N LEU A 92 8.95 -0.14 -1.10
CA LEU A 92 8.06 -1.09 -0.43
C LEU A 92 6.69 -1.19 -1.13
N MET A 93 6.10 -0.05 -1.52
CA MET A 93 4.82 -0.04 -2.25
C MET A 93 4.94 -0.70 -3.63
N GLN A 94 6.10 -0.59 -4.29
CA GLN A 94 6.36 -1.30 -5.53
C GLN A 94 6.42 -2.81 -5.32
N ALA A 95 7.20 -3.27 -4.32
CA ALA A 95 7.33 -4.68 -3.98
C ALA A 95 5.97 -5.30 -3.60
N THR A 96 5.12 -4.53 -2.93
CA THR A 96 3.77 -4.93 -2.49
C THR A 96 2.85 -5.31 -3.66
N GLN A 97 3.09 -4.79 -4.87
CA GLN A 97 2.30 -5.13 -6.05
C GLN A 97 2.40 -6.63 -6.41
N PHE A 98 3.48 -7.29 -6.00
CA PHE A 98 3.71 -8.71 -6.29
C PHE A 98 3.15 -9.65 -5.22
N THR A 99 2.78 -9.14 -4.04
CA THR A 99 2.32 -9.93 -2.89
C THR A 99 1.05 -10.72 -3.20
N GLN A 100 0.10 -10.11 -3.91
CA GLN A 100 -1.13 -10.79 -4.33
C GLN A 100 -0.83 -11.93 -5.31
N ARG A 101 0.07 -11.70 -6.28
CA ARG A 101 0.47 -12.73 -7.25
C ARG A 101 1.25 -13.87 -6.59
N ALA A 102 2.14 -13.55 -5.66
CA ALA A 102 2.86 -14.54 -4.85
C ALA A 102 1.87 -15.40 -4.05
N CYS A 103 0.89 -14.77 -3.40
CA CYS A 103 -0.16 -15.50 -2.69
C CYS A 103 -1.02 -16.37 -3.60
N ALA A 104 -1.49 -15.86 -4.75
CA ALA A 104 -2.26 -16.63 -5.71
C ALA A 104 -1.47 -17.86 -6.22
N GLY A 105 -0.16 -17.69 -6.47
CA GLY A 105 0.73 -18.79 -6.84
C GLY A 105 0.89 -19.85 -5.73
N MET A 106 0.90 -19.44 -4.47
CA MET A 106 0.96 -20.37 -3.32
C MET A 106 -0.35 -21.12 -3.11
N VAL A 107 -1.50 -20.46 -3.27
CA VAL A 107 -2.82 -21.06 -3.06
C VAL A 107 -3.20 -21.99 -4.21
N GLY A 108 -2.69 -21.74 -5.42
CA GLY A 108 -3.03 -22.53 -6.62
C GLY A 108 -4.49 -22.36 -7.08
N ALA A 109 -5.18 -21.34 -6.58
CA ALA A 109 -6.57 -21.02 -6.87
C ALA A 109 -6.79 -19.50 -6.93
N GLU A 110 -7.96 -19.10 -7.43
CA GLU A 110 -8.34 -17.69 -7.51
C GLU A 110 -8.58 -17.10 -6.12
N MET A 111 -7.96 -15.95 -5.84
CA MET A 111 -8.05 -15.27 -4.55
C MET A 111 -9.35 -14.45 -4.44
N PRO A 112 -9.85 -14.18 -3.21
CA PRO A 112 -10.99 -13.28 -2.99
C PRO A 112 -10.82 -11.91 -3.67
N ARG A 113 -11.94 -11.30 -4.08
CA ARG A 113 -11.98 -10.08 -4.89
C ARG A 113 -11.29 -8.88 -4.22
N GLU A 114 -11.29 -8.84 -2.88
CA GLU A 114 -10.59 -7.84 -2.07
C GLU A 114 -9.09 -7.76 -2.42
N ASN A 115 -8.52 -8.87 -2.91
CA ASN A 115 -7.12 -8.95 -3.27
C ASN A 115 -6.77 -8.15 -4.54
N GLY A 116 -7.73 -7.95 -5.44
CA GLY A 116 -7.56 -7.07 -6.61
C GLY A 116 -7.50 -5.58 -6.22
N GLY A 117 -8.35 -5.16 -5.26
CA GLY A 117 -8.33 -3.79 -4.74
C GLY A 117 -7.03 -3.44 -4.03
N PHE A 118 -6.40 -4.42 -3.37
CA PHE A 118 -5.09 -4.24 -2.73
C PHE A 118 -3.97 -3.92 -3.73
N VAL A 119 -3.90 -4.63 -4.86
CA VAL A 119 -2.89 -4.36 -5.90
C VAL A 119 -3.11 -3.00 -6.55
N THR A 120 -4.36 -2.65 -6.87
CA THR A 120 -4.67 -1.31 -7.41
C THR A 120 -4.20 -0.20 -6.46
N MET A 121 -4.42 -0.36 -5.15
CA MET A 121 -3.96 0.60 -4.15
C MET A 121 -2.43 0.65 -4.05
N ALA A 122 -1.73 -0.47 -4.19
CA ALA A 122 -0.27 -0.52 -4.17
C ALA A 122 0.32 0.23 -5.38
N THR A 123 -0.28 0.08 -6.57
CA THR A 123 0.09 0.82 -7.78
C THR A 123 -0.16 2.32 -7.62
N VAL A 124 -1.33 2.71 -7.11
CA VAL A 124 -1.65 4.14 -6.87
C VAL A 124 -0.69 4.75 -5.86
N ALA A 125 -0.45 4.09 -4.73
CA ALA A 125 0.45 4.61 -3.70
C ALA A 125 1.89 4.77 -4.21
N HIS A 126 2.40 3.77 -4.94
CA HIS A 126 3.70 3.87 -5.61
C HIS A 126 3.74 5.04 -6.60
N ALA A 127 2.75 5.16 -7.48
CA ALA A 127 2.68 6.23 -8.47
C ALA A 127 2.63 7.62 -7.82
N VAL A 128 1.84 7.77 -6.75
CA VAL A 128 1.84 8.98 -5.94
C VAL A 128 3.26 9.24 -5.48
N LEU A 129 3.88 8.35 -4.68
CA LEU A 129 5.22 8.57 -4.11
C LEU A 129 6.32 8.79 -5.17
N SER A 130 6.22 8.20 -6.35
CA SER A 130 7.15 8.39 -7.47
C SER A 130 7.08 9.81 -8.09
N THR A 131 5.99 10.52 -7.89
CA THR A 131 5.86 11.94 -8.30
C THR A 131 6.40 12.93 -7.25
N SER A 132 6.86 12.44 -6.08
CA SER A 132 7.66 13.24 -5.14
C SER A 132 9.13 12.94 -5.21
N VAL A 133 9.91 14.00 -5.37
CA VAL A 133 11.13 14.16 -4.60
C VAL A 133 10.85 15.30 -3.62
N PRO A 134 10.81 15.06 -2.30
CA PRO A 134 10.77 16.15 -1.34
C PRO A 134 11.96 17.09 -1.57
N LYS A 135 11.73 18.42 -1.61
CA LYS A 135 12.80 19.44 -1.75
C LYS A 135 13.95 19.28 -0.74
N THR A 136 13.74 18.56 0.36
CA THR A 136 14.75 18.25 1.36
C THR A 136 15.84 17.28 0.87
N GLU A 137 15.56 16.40 -0.11
CA GLU A 137 16.61 15.58 -0.74
C GLU A 137 17.43 16.36 -1.78
N LEU A 138 16.86 17.40 -2.38
CA LEU A 138 17.60 18.33 -3.25
C LEU A 138 18.63 19.17 -2.47
N LEU A 139 18.33 19.51 -1.21
CA LEU A 139 19.28 20.24 -0.35
C LEU A 139 20.42 19.35 0.18
N GLY A 140 20.18 18.05 0.33
CA GLY A 140 21.22 17.08 0.71
C GLY A 140 22.26 16.82 -0.40
N PHE A 141 21.88 17.00 -1.67
CA PHE A 141 22.80 16.89 -2.81
C PHE A 141 23.61 18.17 -3.09
N VAL A 142 23.11 19.34 -2.67
CA VAL A 142 23.79 20.63 -2.93
C VAL A 142 24.88 20.96 -1.90
N TYR A 143 24.90 20.30 -0.73
CA TYR A 143 25.91 20.51 0.32
C TYR A 143 27.03 19.44 0.37
N LYS A 144 27.22 18.67 -0.70
CA LYS A 144 28.42 17.84 -0.93
C LYS A 144 29.12 18.23 -2.23
N GLY A 145 29.40 19.53 -2.37
CA GLY A 145 30.33 20.09 -3.35
C GLY A 145 31.59 20.56 -2.65
#